data_AF-A0A8T6MR12-F1
#
_entry.id   AF-A0A8T6MR12-F1
#
_cell.length_a   1.000
_cell.length_b   1.000
_cell.length_c   1.000
_cell.angle_alpha   90.00
_cell.angle_beta   90.00
_cell.angle_gamma   90.00
#
_symmetry.space_group_name_H-M   'P 1'
#
loop_
_entity.id
_entity.type
_entity.pdbx_description
1 polymer ?
#
loop_
_entity_poly.entity_id
_entity_poly.type
_entity_poly.pdbx_seq_one_letter_code
_entity_poly.pdbx_strand_id
1 'polypeptide(L)'
;MEISIEPWKKLVIHEIIEYNFEDWMMQIAFSSKTAGGGIPAINWANGIVFQSFNFPDTNTIVEEKIKGILHWSSVMFAVKEKYEKQIIKDNATINLIDVSVNEIFRELATKLKEQSKHKSQKQIL
;
A
#
# COMPACT_ATOMS: atom_id res chain seq x y z
N MET A 1 7.99 -36.17 -5.95
CA MET A 1 8.04 -34.85 -5.31
C MET A 1 6.78 -34.12 -5.70
N GLU A 2 6.00 -33.67 -4.73
CA GLU A 2 4.78 -32.89 -4.96
C GLU A 2 5.07 -31.42 -4.69
N ILE A 3 4.54 -30.53 -5.53
CA ILE A 3 4.66 -29.08 -5.36
C ILE A 3 3.24 -28.54 -5.18
N SER A 4 2.99 -27.86 -4.07
CA SER A 4 1.73 -27.15 -3.82
C SER A 4 1.95 -25.64 -3.76
N ILE A 5 0.97 -24.87 -4.24
CA ILE A 5 0.91 -23.41 -4.14
C ILE A 5 -0.27 -23.08 -3.24
N GLU A 6 0.02 -22.69 -2.00
CA GLU A 6 -0.99 -22.40 -0.99
C GLU A 6 -1.26 -20.89 -0.94
N PRO A 7 -2.48 -20.41 -1.29
CA PRO A 7 -2.81 -19.00 -1.21
C PRO A 7 -2.99 -18.56 0.25
N TRP A 8 -2.78 -17.27 0.50
CA TRP A 8 -3.22 -16.65 1.75
C TRP A 8 -4.75 -16.73 1.87
N LYS A 9 -5.23 -17.17 3.03
CA LYS A 9 -6.66 -17.32 3.33
C LYS A 9 -7.25 -16.05 3.95
N LYS A 10 -6.42 -15.27 4.65
CA LYS A 10 -6.84 -14.04 5.33
C LYS A 10 -5.67 -13.07 5.46
N LEU A 11 -5.93 -11.80 5.16
CA LEU A 11 -5.07 -10.69 5.51
C LEU A 11 -5.70 -9.92 6.69
N VAL A 12 -4.95 -9.76 7.77
CA VAL A 12 -5.34 -8.96 8.95
C VAL A 12 -4.47 -7.71 8.98
N ILE A 13 -5.12 -6.56 8.96
CA ILE A 13 -4.47 -5.24 9.06
C ILE A 13 -4.81 -4.67 10.42
N HIS A 14 -3.81 -4.38 11.22
CA HIS A 14 -4.00 -3.95 12.61
C HIS A 14 -4.13 -2.44 12.75
N GLU A 15 -3.63 -1.68 11.77
CA GLU A 15 -3.78 -0.23 11.70
C GLU A 15 -3.86 0.24 10.25
N ILE A 16 -4.72 1.23 9.97
CA ILE A 16 -4.73 1.95 8.70
C ILE A 16 -4.47 3.43 8.95
N ILE A 17 -3.64 4.03 8.10
CA ILE A 17 -3.28 5.45 8.16
C ILE A 17 -3.54 6.05 6.78
N GLU A 18 -4.56 6.90 6.72
CA GLU A 18 -4.89 7.63 5.50
C GLU A 18 -4.14 8.97 5.46
N TYR A 19 -3.49 9.24 4.34
CA TYR A 19 -2.84 10.51 4.06
C TYR A 19 -3.52 11.26 2.91
N ASN A 20 -3.30 12.58 2.86
CA ASN A 20 -3.39 13.31 1.61
C ASN A 20 -2.27 12.82 0.68
N PHE A 21 -2.61 12.54 -0.59
CA PHE A 21 -1.68 12.00 -1.56
C PHE A 21 -0.46 12.89 -1.80
N GLU A 22 -0.67 14.20 -1.95
CA GLU A 22 0.41 15.14 -2.27
C GLU A 22 1.38 15.30 -1.10
N ASP A 23 0.85 15.43 0.12
CA ASP A 23 1.66 15.56 1.33
C ASP A 23 2.50 14.30 1.58
N TRP A 24 1.88 13.12 1.41
CA TRP A 24 2.57 11.86 1.63
C TRP A 24 3.65 11.59 0.60
N MET A 25 3.38 11.92 -0.67
CA MET A 25 4.41 11.86 -1.70
C MET A 25 5.62 12.73 -1.34
N MET A 26 5.42 14.00 -0.98
CA MET A 26 6.51 14.88 -0.60
C MET A 26 7.31 14.30 0.57
N GLN A 27 6.63 13.74 1.57
CA GLN A 27 7.27 13.07 2.69
C GLN A 27 8.14 11.89 2.23
N ILE A 28 7.62 10.99 1.39
CA ILE A 28 8.34 9.82 0.88
C ILE A 28 9.57 10.23 0.06
N ALA A 29 9.42 11.20 -0.84
CA ALA A 29 10.53 11.69 -1.64
C ALA A 29 11.63 12.34 -0.78
N PHE A 30 11.25 13.12 0.22
CA PHE A 30 12.19 13.74 1.15
C PHE A 30 12.93 12.70 2.00
N SER A 31 12.20 11.73 2.57
CA SER A 31 12.79 10.63 3.35
C SER A 31 13.77 9.80 2.52
N SER A 32 13.41 9.50 1.25
CA SER A 32 14.28 8.73 0.36
C SER A 32 15.58 9.50 0.03
N LYS A 33 15.48 10.80 -0.27
CA LYS A 33 16.62 11.66 -0.56
C LYS A 33 17.57 11.79 0.64
N THR A 34 17.04 12.00 1.84
CA THR A 34 17.85 12.16 3.06
C THR A 34 18.52 10.86 3.50
N ALA A 35 17.94 9.71 3.17
CA ALA A 35 18.56 8.40 3.35
C ALA A 35 19.64 8.05 2.30
N GLY A 36 19.93 8.95 1.34
CA GLY A 36 20.83 8.67 0.22
C GLY A 36 20.28 7.65 -0.78
N GLY A 37 18.96 7.45 -0.77
CA GLY A 37 18.27 6.50 -1.65
C GLY A 37 18.05 7.04 -3.07
N GLY A 38 17.69 6.12 -3.98
CA GLY A 38 17.24 6.45 -5.33
C GLY A 38 15.79 6.94 -5.39
N ILE A 39 15.19 6.94 -6.58
CA ILE A 39 13.78 7.29 -6.75
C ILE A 39 12.90 6.26 -6.01
N PRO A 40 12.10 6.65 -5.00
CA PRO A 40 11.27 5.72 -4.26
C PRO A 40 10.13 5.19 -5.13
N ALA A 41 9.62 4.01 -4.77
CA ALA A 41 8.48 3.38 -5.41
C ALA A 41 7.37 3.08 -4.40
N ILE A 42 6.12 3.27 -4.80
CA ILE A 42 4.93 3.00 -3.98
C ILE A 42 3.98 2.10 -4.78
N ASN A 43 3.31 1.17 -4.10
CA ASN A 43 2.32 0.32 -4.75
C ASN A 43 1.08 1.13 -5.08
N TRP A 44 0.53 0.90 -6.26
CA TRP A 44 -0.78 1.40 -6.68
C TRP A 44 -1.67 0.21 -7.04
N ALA A 45 -2.90 0.20 -6.54
CA ALA A 45 -3.92 -0.73 -6.96
C ALA A 45 -5.30 -0.08 -6.94
N ASN A 46 -6.07 -0.25 -8.01
CA ASN A 46 -7.47 0.18 -8.10
C ASN A 46 -7.76 1.58 -7.50
N GLY A 47 -6.91 2.56 -7.80
CA GLY A 47 -7.10 3.95 -7.37
C GLY A 47 -6.62 4.26 -5.94
N ILE A 48 -5.87 3.36 -5.30
CA ILE A 48 -5.22 3.57 -4.01
C ILE A 48 -3.71 3.42 -4.19
N VAL A 49 -2.93 4.34 -3.61
CA VAL A 49 -1.52 4.09 -3.33
C VAL A 49 -1.35 3.61 -1.90
N PHE A 50 -0.46 2.65 -1.66
CA PHE A 50 -0.24 2.12 -0.31
C PHE A 50 1.18 1.59 -0.06
N GLN A 51 1.54 1.54 1.22
CA GLN A 51 2.68 0.81 1.76
C GLN A 51 2.18 -0.05 2.92
N SER A 52 2.64 -1.30 2.98
CA SER A 52 2.30 -2.26 4.03
C SER A 52 3.51 -2.55 4.91
N PHE A 53 3.28 -2.63 6.21
CA PHE A 53 4.31 -2.95 7.19
C PHE A 53 3.97 -4.29 7.86
N ASN A 54 4.99 -5.14 8.04
CA ASN A 54 4.82 -6.44 8.68
C ASN A 54 5.16 -6.35 10.16
N PHE A 55 4.57 -7.25 10.96
CA PHE A 55 5.16 -7.58 12.26
C PHE A 55 6.51 -8.30 12.07
N PRO A 56 7.43 -8.21 13.04
CA PRO A 56 8.59 -9.09 13.10
C PRO A 56 8.15 -10.56 13.13
N ASP A 57 8.96 -11.44 12.54
CA ASP A 57 8.71 -12.87 12.58
C ASP A 57 9.01 -13.42 13.98
N THR A 58 7.95 -13.63 14.75
CA THR A 58 7.96 -14.39 16.01
C THR A 58 7.30 -15.74 15.79
N ASN A 59 7.47 -16.68 16.72
CA ASN A 59 6.85 -18.01 16.62
C ASN A 59 5.33 -17.91 16.37
N THR A 60 4.64 -17.03 17.08
CA THR A 60 3.19 -16.81 16.89
C THR A 60 2.84 -16.28 15.50
N ILE A 61 3.56 -15.29 15.00
CA ILE A 61 3.31 -14.73 13.66
C ILE A 61 3.60 -15.77 12.56
N VAL A 62 4.67 -16.56 12.71
CA VAL A 62 5.03 -17.62 11.77
C VAL A 62 3.99 -18.74 11.77
N GLU A 63 3.50 -19.16 12.94
CA GLU A 63 2.43 -20.16 13.04
C GLU A 63 1.14 -19.72 12.33
N GLU A 64 0.75 -18.45 12.45
CA GLU A 64 -0.40 -17.90 11.72
C GLU A 64 -0.15 -17.84 10.20
N LYS A 65 1.05 -17.44 9.77
CA LYS A 65 1.43 -17.44 8.36
C LYS A 65 1.35 -18.84 7.74
N ILE A 66 1.85 -19.87 8.43
CA ILE A 66 1.77 -21.26 7.97
C ILE A 66 0.31 -21.72 7.83
N LYS A 67 -0.60 -21.22 8.67
CA LYS A 67 -2.05 -21.49 8.58
C LYS A 67 -2.75 -20.70 7.45
N GLY A 68 -2.02 -19.84 6.74
CA GLY A 68 -2.51 -19.00 5.65
C GLY A 68 -3.04 -17.64 6.12
N ILE A 69 -2.71 -17.18 7.32
CA ILE A 69 -3.15 -15.89 7.87
C ILE A 69 -1.97 -14.92 7.87
N LEU A 70 -2.05 -13.87 7.06
CA LEU A 70 -1.04 -12.84 6.95
C LEU A 70 -1.39 -11.65 7.85
N HIS A 71 -0.44 -11.19 8.66
CA HIS A 71 -0.61 -10.05 9.57
C HIS A 71 0.28 -8.89 9.13
N TRP A 72 -0.35 -7.77 8.80
CA TRP A 72 0.32 -6.49 8.61
C TRP A 72 0.07 -5.60 9.81
N SER A 73 1.15 -5.07 10.38
CA SER A 73 1.09 -4.16 11.52
C SER A 73 0.35 -2.88 11.15
N SER A 74 0.66 -2.31 9.99
CA SER A 74 -0.06 -1.15 9.47
C SER A 74 -0.07 -1.09 7.94
N VAL A 75 -1.07 -0.38 7.41
CA VAL A 75 -1.12 0.04 6.03
C VAL A 75 -1.26 1.57 5.97
N MET A 76 -0.27 2.22 5.37
CA MET A 76 -0.35 3.62 5.01
C MET A 76 -0.91 3.73 3.60
N PHE A 77 -1.88 4.61 3.37
CA PHE A 77 -2.51 4.73 2.06
C PHE A 77 -3.00 6.15 1.74
N ALA A 78 -3.21 6.43 0.46
CA ALA A 78 -3.89 7.62 -0.02
C ALA A 78 -4.72 7.31 -1.28
N VAL A 79 -5.76 8.11 -1.52
CA VAL A 79 -6.57 7.99 -2.74
C VAL A 79 -5.82 8.60 -3.92
N LYS A 80 -5.66 7.82 -4.99
CA LYS A 80 -5.05 8.21 -6.26
C LYS A 80 -5.75 7.51 -7.42
N GLU A 81 -6.91 8.02 -7.84
CA GLU A 81 -7.83 7.32 -8.77
C GLU A 81 -7.20 6.90 -10.10
N LYS A 82 -6.33 7.74 -10.67
CA LYS A 82 -5.67 7.45 -11.94
C LYS A 82 -4.29 6.86 -11.70
N TYR A 83 -3.97 5.75 -12.37
CA TYR A 83 -2.61 5.24 -12.41
C TYR A 83 -1.72 6.14 -13.26
N GLU A 84 -0.53 6.41 -12.75
CA GLU A 84 0.55 7.09 -13.46
C GLU A 84 1.86 6.42 -13.05
N LYS A 85 2.65 5.93 -14.01
CA LYS A 85 3.89 5.18 -13.72
C LYS A 85 4.88 5.98 -12.87
N GLN A 86 4.87 7.30 -13.01
CA GLN A 86 5.78 8.19 -12.32
C GLN A 86 5.06 9.51 -12.04
N ILE A 87 5.28 10.06 -10.85
CA ILE A 87 4.86 11.40 -10.46
C ILE A 87 6.11 12.25 -10.27
N ILE A 88 6.11 13.43 -10.88
CA ILE A 88 7.18 14.43 -10.77
C ILE A 88 6.56 15.72 -10.25
N LYS A 89 7.04 16.21 -9.12
CA LYS A 89 6.57 17.46 -8.50
C LYS A 89 7.69 18.10 -7.68
N ASP A 90 7.92 19.40 -7.83
CA ASP A 90 8.90 20.15 -7.01
C ASP A 90 10.29 19.49 -6.87
N ASN A 91 10.82 18.96 -7.98
CA ASN A 91 12.06 18.17 -8.06
C ASN A 91 12.07 16.84 -7.25
N ALA A 92 10.94 16.43 -6.70
CA ALA A 92 10.70 15.07 -6.22
C ALA A 92 10.18 14.19 -7.36
N THR A 93 10.69 12.97 -7.44
CA THR A 93 10.20 11.93 -8.35
C THR A 93 9.82 10.71 -7.53
N ILE A 94 8.66 10.12 -7.83
CA ILE A 94 8.20 8.86 -7.22
C ILE A 94 7.65 7.96 -8.32
N ASN A 95 8.01 6.69 -8.29
CA ASN A 95 7.44 5.68 -9.18
C ASN A 95 6.21 5.04 -8.53
N LEU A 96 5.15 4.83 -9.30
CA LEU A 96 4.02 4.00 -8.88
C LEU A 96 4.09 2.66 -9.60
N ILE A 97 4.07 1.58 -8.83
CA ILE A 97 4.05 0.21 -9.35
C ILE A 97 2.60 -0.25 -9.37
N ASP A 98 2.06 -0.54 -10.55
CA ASP A 98 0.74 -1.16 -10.64
C ASP A 98 0.83 -2.62 -10.17
N VAL A 99 0.26 -2.87 -9.01
CA VAL A 99 0.21 -4.20 -8.39
C VAL A 99 -1.21 -4.79 -8.44
N SER A 100 -2.10 -4.23 -9.28
CA SER A 100 -3.50 -4.66 -9.40
C SER A 100 -3.66 -6.07 -9.96
N VAL A 101 -2.61 -6.67 -10.52
CA VAL A 101 -2.60 -8.09 -10.90
C VAL A 101 -2.80 -9.01 -9.69
N ASN A 102 -2.40 -8.57 -8.48
CA ASN A 102 -2.58 -9.32 -7.25
C ASN A 102 -4.00 -9.11 -6.68
N GLU A 103 -4.75 -10.19 -6.53
CA GLU A 103 -6.16 -10.15 -6.10
C GLU A 103 -6.33 -9.59 -4.68
N ILE A 104 -5.41 -9.95 -3.77
CA ILE A 104 -5.40 -9.45 -2.39
C ILE A 104 -5.23 -7.93 -2.40
N PHE A 105 -4.40 -7.39 -3.29
CA PHE A 105 -4.17 -5.95 -3.37
C PHE A 105 -5.34 -5.20 -4.01
N ARG A 106 -6.04 -5.81 -4.98
CA ARG A 106 -7.30 -5.24 -5.49
C ARG A 106 -8.37 -5.16 -4.40
N GLU A 107 -8.54 -6.23 -3.63
CA GLU A 107 -9.53 -6.27 -2.56
C GLU A 107 -9.16 -5.35 -1.40
N LEU A 108 -7.88 -5.30 -1.03
CA LEU A 108 -7.33 -4.31 -0.11
C LEU A 108 -7.69 -2.89 -0.55
N ALA A 109 -7.40 -2.53 -1.80
CA ALA A 109 -7.67 -1.19 -2.32
C ALA A 109 -9.17 -0.87 -2.24
N THR A 110 -10.06 -1.82 -2.55
CA THR A 110 -11.52 -1.65 -2.37
C THR A 110 -11.87 -1.39 -0.90
N LYS A 111 -11.31 -2.16 0.04
CA LYS A 111 -11.56 -2.01 1.49
C LYS A 111 -11.00 -0.71 2.07
N LEU A 112 -9.83 -0.27 1.61
CA LEU A 112 -9.22 1.01 2.00
C LEU A 112 -10.00 2.18 1.42
N LYS A 113 -10.41 2.08 0.14
CA LYS A 113 -11.36 3.02 -0.44
C LYS A 113 -12.57 3.10 0.45
N GLU A 114 -13.25 1.99 0.77
CA GLU A 114 -14.43 1.97 1.65
C GLU A 114 -14.28 2.79 2.94
N GLN A 115 -13.10 2.78 3.54
CA GLN A 115 -12.78 3.46 4.80
C GLN A 115 -12.22 4.88 4.65
N SER A 116 -11.88 5.30 3.42
CA SER A 116 -11.32 6.61 3.11
C SER A 116 -12.27 7.74 3.51
N LYS A 117 -11.74 8.74 4.20
CA LYS A 117 -12.38 10.01 4.55
C LYS A 117 -12.25 11.05 3.43
N HIS A 118 -11.35 10.83 2.47
CA HIS A 118 -11.13 11.69 1.32
C HIS A 118 -12.00 11.35 0.10
N LYS A 119 -12.96 10.42 0.21
CA LYS A 119 -13.90 10.04 -0.87
C LYS A 119 -14.69 11.18 -1.52
N SER A 120 -14.79 12.35 -0.88
CA SER A 120 -15.81 13.35 -1.22
C SER A 120 -15.30 14.79 -1.21
N GLN A 121 -14.34 15.13 -2.06
CA GLN A 121 -14.09 16.54 -2.46
C GLN A 121 -14.42 16.83 -3.94
N LYS A 122 -15.11 15.93 -4.64
CA LYS A 122 -15.63 16.17 -5.99
C LYS A 122 -17.10 15.79 -6.13
N GLN A 123 -17.99 16.50 -5.45
CA GLN A 123 -19.37 16.65 -5.93
C GLN A 123 -20.12 17.83 -5.27
N ILE A 124 -19.51 19.02 -5.20
CA ILE A 124 -20.27 20.27 -5.12
C ILE A 124 -19.55 21.27 -6.03
N LEU A 125 -19.95 21.29 -7.29
CA LEU A 125 -19.84 22.44 -8.20
C LEU A 125 -21.26 22.75 -8.66
#